data_AF-A0A518CFP9-F1
#
_entry.id   AF-A0A518CFP9-F1
#
_cell.length_a   1.000
_cell.length_b   1.000
_cell.length_c   1.000
_cell.angle_alpha   90.00
_cell.angle_beta   90.00
_cell.angle_gamma   90.00
#
_symmetry.space_group_name_H-M   'P 1'
#
loop_
_entity.id
_entity.type
_entity.pdbx_description
1 polymer ?
#
loop_
_entity_poly.entity_id
_entity_poly.type
_entity_poly.pdbx_seq_one_letter_code
_entity_poly.pdbx_strand_id
1 'polypeptide(L)'
;MAKYYVESGSLRLIVDAADARRAALWAVHRALEHILPNEEEELDVDNLPEVEPVGTMVLGDAIRLSERGFENFDVIQFETLEIVSEWSQLMLALSNMESELKAA
;
A
#
# COMPACT_ATOMS: atom_id res chain seq x y z
N MET A 1 -17.43 3.84 3.05
CA MET A 1 -16.14 3.16 3.30
C MET A 1 -15.24 4.16 4.01
N ALA A 2 -14.33 3.69 4.86
CA ALA A 2 -13.54 4.57 5.73
C ALA A 2 -12.28 5.03 4.99
N LYS A 3 -11.95 6.32 5.13
CA LYS A 3 -10.71 6.87 4.57
C LYS A 3 -9.60 6.70 5.60
N TYR A 4 -8.54 6.01 5.21
CA TYR A 4 -7.36 5.82 6.04
C TYR A 4 -6.20 6.65 5.50
N TYR A 5 -5.64 7.46 6.37
CA TYR A 5 -4.41 8.21 6.18
C TYR A 5 -3.27 7.30 6.63
N VAL A 6 -2.43 6.88 5.69
CA VAL A 6 -1.32 5.96 5.94
C VAL A 6 0.00 6.69 5.86
N GLU A 7 0.85 6.49 6.87
CA GLU A 7 2.19 7.05 6.97
C GLU A 7 3.21 5.95 7.32
N SER A 8 4.28 5.84 6.54
CA SER A 8 5.37 4.91 6.83
C SER A 8 6.69 5.44 6.26
N GLY A 9 7.65 5.84 7.10
CA GLY A 9 8.92 6.39 6.60
C GLY A 9 8.70 7.66 5.77
N SER A 10 9.04 7.59 4.47
CA SER A 10 8.75 8.66 3.49
C SER A 10 7.42 8.50 2.74
N LEU A 11 6.74 7.37 2.95
CA LEU A 11 5.45 7.06 2.34
C LEU A 11 4.31 7.79 3.07
N ARG A 12 3.53 8.57 2.32
CA ARG A 12 2.25 9.14 2.75
C ARG A 12 1.21 8.90 1.67
N LEU A 13 0.10 8.29 2.04
CA LEU A 13 -0.99 8.00 1.11
C LEU A 13 -2.35 8.03 1.81
N ILE A 14 -3.40 8.22 1.02
CA ILE A 14 -4.78 8.14 1.48
C ILE A 14 -5.42 6.95 0.77
N VAL A 15 -5.93 5.99 1.54
CA VAL A 15 -6.56 4.77 1.03
C VAL A 15 -8.00 4.71 1.47
N ASP A 16 -8.89 4.38 0.55
CA ASP A 16 -10.25 3.99 0.90
C ASP A 16 -10.27 2.48 1.15
N ALA A 17 -10.54 2.08 2.40
CA ALA A 17 -10.56 0.67 2.79
C ALA A 17 -11.71 0.38 3.76
N ALA A 18 -12.08 -0.88 3.85
CA ALA A 18 -13.04 -1.33 4.86
C ALA A 18 -12.42 -1.32 6.27
N ASP A 19 -11.14 -1.69 6.37
CA ASP A 19 -10.43 -1.89 7.64
C ASP A 19 -8.98 -1.37 7.52
N ALA A 20 -8.40 -0.93 8.64
CA ALA A 20 -7.02 -0.44 8.71
C ALA A 20 -5.99 -1.46 8.17
N ARG A 21 -6.19 -2.75 8.43
CA ARG A 21 -5.30 -3.80 7.92
C ARG A 21 -5.28 -3.86 6.39
N ARG A 22 -6.42 -3.66 5.73
CA ARG A 22 -6.52 -3.63 4.26
C ARG A 22 -5.84 -2.39 3.68
N ALA A 23 -5.97 -1.25 4.36
CA ALA A 23 -5.26 -0.03 3.96
C ALA A 23 -3.73 -0.20 4.09
N ALA A 24 -3.25 -0.91 5.12
CA ALA A 24 -1.83 -1.22 5.29
C ALA A 24 -1.29 -2.13 4.17
N LEU A 25 -2.02 -3.20 3.83
CA LEU A 25 -1.66 -4.09 2.73
C LEU A 25 -1.61 -3.34 1.39
N TRP A 26 -2.55 -2.42 1.15
CA TRP A 26 -2.57 -1.60 -0.05
C TRP A 26 -1.38 -0.63 -0.11
N ALA A 27 -1.00 -0.05 1.03
CA ALA A 27 0.19 0.80 1.13
C ALA A 27 1.47 0.04 0.77
N VAL A 28 1.62 -1.20 1.23
CA VAL A 28 2.76 -2.06 0.87
C VAL A 28 2.75 -2.42 -0.61
N HIS A 29 1.60 -2.83 -1.14
CA HIS A 29 1.45 -3.12 -2.57
C HIS A 29 1.90 -1.92 -3.40
N ARG A 30 1.41 -0.72 -3.08
CA ARG A 30 1.76 0.51 -3.80
C ARG A 30 3.25 0.86 -3.70
N ALA A 31 3.87 0.65 -2.53
CA ALA A 31 5.30 0.89 -2.34
C ALA A 31 6.16 -0.09 -3.14
N LEU A 32 5.76 -1.37 -3.22
CA LEU A 32 6.46 -2.39 -3.99
C LEU A 32 6.23 -2.26 -5.51
N GLU A 33 5.07 -1.78 -5.94
CA GLU A 33 4.80 -1.44 -7.35
C GLU A 33 5.75 -0.36 -7.87
N HIS A 34 6.07 0.67 -7.07
CA HIS A 34 6.99 1.74 -7.48
C HIS A 34 8.48 1.31 -7.55
N ILE A 35 8.83 0.12 -7.06
CA ILE A 35 10.19 -0.43 -7.19
C ILE A 35 10.37 -1.11 -8.56
N LEU A 36 9.27 -1.42 -9.26
CA LEU A 36 9.32 -1.84 -10.65
C LEU A 36 9.39 -0.57 -11.53
N PRO A 37 10.42 -0.41 -12.38
CA PRO A 37 10.40 0.66 -13.36
C PRO A 37 9.26 0.36 -14.34
N ASN A 38 8.12 1.03 -14.19
CA ASN A 38 7.08 1.03 -15.23
C ASN A 38 7.66 1.79 -16.42
N GLU A 39 8.12 1.04 -17.42
CA GLU A 39 8.15 1.52 -18.79
C GLU A 39 6.69 1.78 -19.19
N GLU A 40 6.39 3.01 -19.61
CA GLU A 40 5.10 3.44 -20.16
C GLU A 40 4.00 3.76 -19.12
N GLU A 41 3.93 5.03 -18.70
CA GLU A 41 2.65 5.73 -18.59
C GLU A 41 2.91 7.24 -18.51
N GLU A 42 2.62 7.97 -19.60
CA GLU A 42 2.39 9.41 -19.55
C GLU A 42 1.18 9.65 -18.64
N LEU A 43 1.48 9.94 -17.38
CA LEU A 43 0.51 10.24 -16.35
C LEU A 43 -0.19 11.57 -16.65
N ASP A 44 -1.49 11.49 -16.99
CA ASP A 44 -2.36 12.64 -17.22
C ASP A 44 -2.55 13.41 -15.90
N VAL A 45 -1.90 14.56 -15.81
CA VAL A 45 -1.61 15.31 -14.56
C VAL A 45 -2.87 15.92 -13.93
N ASP A 46 -3.98 15.98 -14.66
CA ASP A 46 -5.22 16.68 -14.26
C ASP A 46 -6.22 15.81 -13.45
N ASN A 47 -6.01 14.49 -13.36
CA ASN A 47 -6.96 13.60 -12.67
C ASN A 47 -6.30 12.54 -11.77
N LEU A 48 -5.04 12.76 -11.40
CA LEU A 48 -4.41 12.00 -10.34
C LEU A 48 -4.81 12.65 -9.00
N PRO A 49 -5.21 11.89 -7.97
CA PRO A 49 -5.16 12.42 -6.61
C PRO A 49 -3.74 12.95 -6.41
N GLU A 50 -3.56 14.14 -5.79
CA GLU A 50 -2.25 14.75 -5.48
C GLU A 50 -1.35 13.75 -4.74
N VAL A 51 -0.68 12.90 -5.51
CA VAL A 51 0.40 12.04 -5.08
C VAL A 51 1.57 12.62 -5.82
N GLU A 52 2.23 13.56 -5.13
CA GLU A 52 3.49 14.13 -5.58
C GLU A 52 4.41 12.99 -6.07
N PRO A 53 5.22 13.19 -7.11
CA PRO A 53 6.18 12.19 -7.56
C PRO A 53 7.29 12.06 -6.51
N VAL A 54 7.02 11.26 -5.48
CA VAL A 54 7.94 11.03 -4.36
C VAL A 54 9.01 10.08 -4.84
N GLY A 55 10.22 10.62 -5.05
CA GLY A 55 11.43 9.83 -5.27
C GLY A 55 11.51 8.70 -4.24
N THR A 56 11.75 7.48 -4.72
CA THR A 56 11.88 6.24 -3.93
C THR A 56 11.03 6.24 -2.67
N MET A 57 9.74 5.89 -2.79
CA MET A 57 8.86 5.68 -1.64
C MET A 57 9.45 4.56 -0.76
N VAL A 58 10.01 4.90 0.40
CA VAL A 58 10.62 3.95 1.33
C VAL A 58 9.67 3.72 2.48
N LEU A 59 9.21 2.48 2.61
CA LEU A 59 8.52 2.02 3.81
C LEU A 59 9.47 2.13 5.01
N GLY A 60 8.98 2.75 6.09
CA GLY A 60 9.69 2.76 7.36
C GLY A 60 9.58 1.42 8.08
N ASP A 61 10.03 1.36 9.33
CA ASP A 61 9.93 0.16 10.17
C ASP A 61 8.48 -0.17 10.58
N ALA A 62 7.62 0.86 10.60
CA ALA A 62 6.21 0.73 10.93
C ALA A 62 5.31 1.50 9.96
N ILE A 63 4.09 1.00 9.80
CA ILE A 63 3.00 1.61 9.06
C ILE A 63 1.98 2.14 10.07
N ARG A 64 1.73 3.44 10.01
CA ARG A 64 0.79 4.14 10.87
C ARG A 64 -0.46 4.50 10.08
N LEU A 65 -1.62 4.17 10.60
CA LEU A 65 -2.91 4.45 9.98
C LEU A 65 -3.82 5.24 10.91
N SER A 66 -4.51 6.21 10.34
CA SER A 66 -5.47 7.05 11.05
C SER A 66 -6.70 7.30 10.19
N GLU A 67 -7.89 7.30 10.79
CA GLU A 67 -9.14 7.66 10.10
C GLU A 67 -9.42 9.17 10.10
N ARG A 68 -8.68 9.95 10.90
CA ARG A 68 -8.96 11.36 11.20
C ARG A 68 -7.93 12.33 10.61
N GLY A 69 -6.94 11.84 9.88
CA GLY A 69 -5.87 12.64 9.28
C GLY A 69 -4.46 12.19 9.69
N PHE A 70 -3.45 12.74 9.01
CA PHE A 70 -2.02 12.52 9.31
C PHE A 70 -1.64 13.04 10.71
N GLU A 71 -0.59 12.46 11.32
CA GLU A 71 -0.01 12.89 12.62
C GLU A 71 -0.94 12.87 13.84
N ASN A 72 -2.01 12.08 13.82
CA ASN A 72 -2.89 11.90 14.98
C ASN A 72 -2.32 10.89 16.01
N PHE A 73 -2.84 10.91 17.24
CA PHE A 73 -2.45 9.98 18.31
C PHE A 73 -3.31 8.71 18.37
N ASP A 74 -4.47 8.71 17.72
CA ASP A 74 -5.37 7.55 17.60
C ASP A 74 -5.00 6.74 16.36
N VAL A 75 -3.75 6.26 16.36
CA VAL A 75 -3.12 5.62 15.21
C VAL A 75 -3.02 4.13 15.45
N ILE A 76 -3.53 3.35 14.48
CA ILE A 76 -3.27 1.92 14.40
C ILE A 76 -1.89 1.77 13.77
N GLN A 77 -0.97 1.18 14.51
CA GLN A 77 0.38 0.90 14.05
C GLN A 77 0.53 -0.59 13.73
N PHE A 78 1.06 -0.88 12.56
CA PHE A 78 1.51 -2.20 12.17
C PHE A 78 3.02 -2.20 11.92
N GLU A 79 3.67 -3.32 12.20
CA GLU A 79 5.07 -3.51 11.77
C GLU A 79 5.09 -3.70 10.25
N THR A 80 5.98 -2.98 9.56
CA THR A 80 6.06 -3.06 8.10
C THR A 80 6.35 -4.48 7.64
N LEU A 81 7.25 -5.18 8.33
CA LEU A 81 7.59 -6.57 8.00
C LEU A 81 6.41 -7.53 8.16
N GLU A 82 5.53 -7.30 9.14
CA GLU A 82 4.32 -8.10 9.34
C GLU A 82 3.40 -7.97 8.12
N ILE A 83 3.12 -6.73 7.70
CA ILE A 83 2.22 -6.44 6.58
C ILE A 83 2.83 -6.90 5.25
N VAL A 84 4.14 -6.75 5.07
CA VAL A 84 4.86 -7.27 3.89
C VAL A 84 4.80 -8.80 3.82
N SER A 85 4.97 -9.47 4.97
CA SER A 85 4.86 -10.93 5.03
C SER A 85 3.45 -11.39 4.67
N GLU A 86 2.42 -10.74 5.22
CA GLU A 86 1.03 -11.03 4.90
C GLU A 86 0.73 -10.79 3.42
N TRP A 87 1.17 -9.65 2.86
CA TRP A 87 1.03 -9.35 1.44
C TRP A 87 1.68 -10.43 0.56
N SER A 88 2.91 -10.87 0.91
CA SER A 88 3.61 -11.92 0.18
C SER A 88 2.85 -13.26 0.22
N GLN A 89 2.28 -13.62 1.38
CA GLN A 89 1.45 -14.82 1.51
C GLN A 89 0.19 -14.76 0.63
N LEU A 90 -0.46 -13.59 0.54
CA LEU A 90 -1.62 -13.40 -0.34
C LEU A 90 -1.23 -13.56 -1.82
N MET A 91 -0.10 -12.99 -2.24
CA MET A 91 0.40 -13.13 -3.61
C MET A 91 0.74 -14.59 -3.94
N LEU A 92 1.40 -15.31 -3.03
CA LEU A 92 1.70 -16.74 -3.20
C LEU A 92 0.41 -17.58 -3.29
N ALA A 93 -0.58 -17.30 -2.46
CA ALA A 93 -1.88 -17.98 -2.51
C ALA A 93 -2.57 -17.74 -3.87
N LEU A 94 -2.55 -16.50 -4.37
CA LEU A 94 -3.06 -16.14 -5.69
C LEU A 94 -2.33 -16.90 -6.82
N SER A 95 -1.00 -16.93 -6.79
CA SER A 95 -0.19 -17.66 -7.79
C SER A 95 -0.44 -19.16 -7.77
N ASN A 96 -0.66 -19.74 -6.59
CA ASN A 96 -1.01 -21.16 -6.46
C ASN A 96 -2.38 -21.44 -7.09
N MET A 97 -3.39 -20.63 -6.79
CA MET A 97 -4.72 -20.77 -7.39
C MET A 97 -4.70 -20.60 -8.91
N GLU A 98 -3.93 -19.63 -9.43
CA GLU A 98 -3.75 -19.43 -10.87
C GLU A 98 -3.11 -20.66 -11.52
N SER A 99 -2.11 -21.25 -10.86
CA SER A 99 -1.44 -22.46 -11.34
C SER A 99 -2.39 -23.66 -11.38
N GLU A 100 -3.22 -23.83 -10.36
CA GLU A 100 -4.26 -24.88 -10.34
C GLU A 100 -5.31 -24.67 -11.43
N LEU A 101 -5.75 -23.44 -11.66
CA LEU A 101 -6.69 -23.09 -12.73
C LEU A 101 -6.13 -23.32 -14.13
N LYS A 102 -4.83 -23.08 -14.35
CA LYS A 102 -4.17 -23.34 -15.64
C LYS A 102 -3.88 -24.83 -15.88
N ALA A 103 -3.84 -25.64 -14.82
CA ALA A 103 -3.58 -27.08 -14.90
C ALA A 103 -4.85 -27.93 -15.06
N ALA A 104 -6.04 -27.33 -14.90
CA ALA A 104 -7.36 -27.95 -15.09
C ALA A 104 -7.89 -27.76 -16.52
#